data_AF-A0AAP6L1K3-F1
#
_entry.id   AF-A0AAP6L1K3-F1
#
_cell.length_a   1.000
_cell.length_b   1.000
_cell.length_c   1.000
_cell.angle_alpha   90.00
_cell.angle_beta   90.00
_cell.angle_gamma   90.00
#
_symmetry.space_group_name_H-M   'P 1'
#
loop_
_entity.id
_entity.type
_entity.pdbx_description
1 polymer ?
#
loop_
_entity_poly.entity_id
_entity_poly.type
_entity_poly.pdbx_seq_one_letter_code
_entity_poly.pdbx_strand_id
1 'polypeptide(L)' 'MSTLLLMLNPPEEGSGFVCLEPQSHAANAHQMAGHPGLRLLGRGDRMSLGMTLSLRPAP' A
#
# COMPACT_ATOMS: atom_id res chain seq x y z
N MET A 1 13.83 -1.39 7.43
CA MET A 1 12.80 -0.34 7.43
C MET A 1 11.62 -0.84 6.60
N SER A 2 10.37 -0.66 7.04
CA SER A 2 9.19 -0.97 6.21
C SER A 2 9.02 0.17 5.22
N THR A 3 8.95 -0.15 3.93
CA THR A 3 8.79 0.82 2.85
C THR A 3 7.30 1.00 2.60
N LEU A 4 6.80 2.22 2.74
CA LEU A 4 5.44 2.55 2.32
C LEU A 4 5.37 2.59 0.80
N LEU A 5 4.42 1.85 0.23
CA LEU A 5 4.15 1.79 -1.19
C LEU A 5 2.74 2.32 -1.45
N LEU A 6 2.55 3.01 -2.57
CA LEU A 6 1.24 3.34 -3.10
C LEU A 6 1.07 2.63 -4.43
N MET A 7 0.14 1.68 -4.50
CA MET A 7 -0.23 1.01 -5.73
C MET A 7 -1.42 1.73 -6.36
N LEU A 8 -1.32 2.00 -7.66
CA LEU A 8 -2.41 2.51 -8.48
C LEU A 8 -2.93 1.35 -9.32
N ASN A 9 -4.17 0.96 -9.08
CA ASN A 9 -4.75 -0.24 -9.69
C ASN A 9 -6.11 0.10 -10.30
N PRO A 10 -6.20 0.34 -11.61
CA PRO A 10 -7.49 0.37 -12.30
C PRO A 10 -7.99 -1.08 -12.42
N PRO A 11 -9.20 -1.41 -11.94
CA PRO A 11 -9.69 -2.78 -12.01
C PRO A 11 -9.90 -3.25 -13.44
N GLU A 12 -10.32 -2.34 -14.33
CA GLU A 12 -10.49 -2.58 -15.77
C GLU A 12 -10.15 -1.30 -16.57
N GLU A 13 -9.63 -1.46 -17.78
CA GLU A 13 -9.44 -0.34 -18.71
C GLU A 13 -10.77 0.35 -19.00
N GLY A 14 -10.78 1.69 -18.94
CA GLY A 14 -11.99 2.47 -19.20
C GLY A 14 -13.02 2.51 -18.07
N SER A 15 -12.74 1.91 -16.91
CA SER A 15 -13.64 1.93 -15.74
C SER A 15 -13.91 3.34 -15.18
N GLY A 16 -13.10 4.34 -15.54
CA GLY A 16 -13.30 5.72 -15.11
C GLY A 16 -12.92 5.98 -13.66
N PHE A 17 -12.32 5.00 -12.98
CA PHE A 17 -11.77 5.16 -11.64
C PHE A 17 -10.47 4.38 -11.46
N VAL A 18 -9.74 4.69 -10.39
CA VAL A 18 -8.51 4.00 -9.98
C VAL A 18 -8.53 3.75 -8.48
N CYS A 19 -8.01 2.62 -8.04
CA CYS A 19 -7.80 2.34 -6.63
C CYS A 19 -6.48 2.98 -6.16
N LEU A 20 -6.53 3.68 -5.02
CA LEU A 20 -5.36 4.18 -4.30
C LEU A 20 -5.08 3.23 -3.13
N GLU A 21 -4.05 2.41 -3.24
CA GLU A 21 -3.79 1.33 -2.29
C GLU A 21 -2.48 1.57 -1.52
N PRO A 22 -2.51 2.20 -0.33
CA PRO A 22 -1.35 2.29 0.53
C PRO A 22 -1.03 0.91 1.12
N GLN A 23 0.20 0.45 0.93
CA GLN A 23 0.68 -0.88 1.33
C GLN A 23 1.99 -0.78 2.10
N SER A 24 2.23 -1.68 3.06
CA SER A 24 3.48 -1.73 3.83
C SER A 24 4.62 -2.51 3.15
N HIS A 25 4.27 -3.25 2.10
CA HIS A 25 5.14 -4.08 1.27
C HIS A 25 4.40 -4.39 -0.04
N ALA A 26 5.12 -4.87 -1.06
CA ALA A 26 4.51 -5.26 -2.33
C ALA A 26 3.56 -6.47 -2.14
N ALA A 27 2.47 -6.52 -2.92
CA ALA A 27 1.46 -7.57 -2.79
C ALA A 27 2.02 -9.01 -2.82
N ASN A 28 3.04 -9.26 -3.65
CA ASN A 28 3.68 -10.57 -3.78
C ASN A 28 4.87 -10.81 -2.82
N ALA A 29 5.17 -9.90 -1.88
CA ALA A 29 6.40 -10.00 -1.09
C ALA A 29 6.51 -11.30 -0.26
N HIS A 30 5.37 -11.88 0.13
CA HIS A 30 5.31 -13.15 0.84
C HIS A 30 5.83 -14.35 0.03
N GLN A 31 5.84 -14.25 -1.31
CA GLN A 31 6.39 -15.27 -2.21
C GLN A 31 7.83 -14.98 -2.64
N MET A 32 8.33 -13.75 -2.41
CA MET A 32 9.67 -13.35 -2.82
C MET A 32 10.72 -13.83 -1.81
N ALA A 33 11.90 -14.17 -2.32
CA ALA A 33 13.04 -14.54 -1.50
C ALA A 33 13.39 -13.41 -0.51
N GLY A 34 13.51 -13.75 0.77
CA GLY A 34 13.81 -12.79 1.83
C GLY A 34 12.63 -11.91 2.28
N HIS A 35 11.43 -12.12 1.75
CA HIS A 35 10.18 -11.49 2.22
C HIS A 35 10.28 -9.96 2.38
N PRO A 36 10.65 -9.22 1.31
CA PRO A 36 11.03 -7.82 1.41
C PRO A 36 9.89 -6.96 1.94
N GLY A 37 10.18 -6.17 2.98
CA GLY A 37 9.22 -5.26 3.60
C GLY A 37 8.20 -5.93 4.52
N LEU A 38 8.09 -7.26 4.52
CA LEU A 38 7.28 -7.97 5.51
C LEU A 38 7.91 -7.83 6.89
N ARG A 39 7.06 -7.59 7.89
CA ARG A 39 7.46 -7.47 9.28
C ARG A 39 6.57 -8.34 10.14
N LEU A 40 7.17 -9.33 10.81
CA LEU A 40 6.50 -10.08 11.86
C LEU A 40 6.35 -9.18 13.09
N LEU A 41 5.13 -9.09 13.62
CA LEU A 41 4.86 -8.37 14.86
C LEU A 41 4.88 -9.36 16.03
N GLY A 42 5.70 -9.06 17.04
CA GLY A 42 5.72 -9.81 18.29
C GLY A 42 4.57 -9.42 19.22
N ARG A 43 4.53 -10.06 20.39
CA ARG A 43 3.56 -9.72 21.44
C ARG A 43 3.82 -8.28 21.92
N GLY A 44 2.81 -7.42 21.78
CA GLY A 44 2.88 -6.02 22.22
C GLY A 44 3.35 -5.04 21.14
N ASP A 45 3.88 -5.54 20.01
CA ASP A 45 4.22 -4.70 18.87
C ASP A 45 2.96 -4.10 18.24
N ARG A 46 3.11 -2.89 17.71
CA ARG A 46 2.08 -2.22 16.93
C ARG A 46 2.66 -1.73 15.62
N MET A 47 1.81 -1.73 14.60
CA MET A 47 2.07 -1.10 13.33
C MET A 47 0.93 -0.13 13.03
N SER A 48 1.28 1.04 12.54
CA SER A 48 0.32 2.02 12.05
C SER A 48 0.61 2.33 10.60
N LEU A 49 -0.45 2.40 9.80
CA LEU A 49 -0.43 2.82 8.41
C LEU A 49 -1.47 3.93 8.26
N GLY A 50 -1.11 5.03 7.61
CA GLY A 50 -1.99 6.15 7.42
C GLY A 50 -1.82 6.74 6.04
N MET A 51 -2.93 7.17 5.45
CA MET A 51 -2.98 7.91 4.20
C MET A 51 -3.91 9.10 4.38
N THR A 52 -3.47 10.27 3.94
CA THR A 52 -4.29 11.48 3.90
C THR A 52 -4.53 11.85 2.45
N LEU A 53 -5.80 11.99 2.08
CA LEU A 53 -6.21 12.43 0.75
C LEU A 53 -6.78 13.84 0.86
N SER A 54 -6.24 14.76 0.05
CA SER A 54 -6.73 16.14 -0.05
C SER A 54 -7.16 16.40 -1.49
N LEU A 55 -8.44 16.65 -1.69
CA LEU A 55 -8.96 17.10 -2.98
C LEU A 55 -8.92 18.63 -3.02
N ARG A 56 -8.46 19.15 -4.15
CA ARG A 56 -8.60 20.58 -4.49
C ARG A 56 -9.50 20.68 -5.73
N PRO A 57 -10.41 21.66 -5.79
CA PRO A 57 -11.17 21.92 -7.00
C PRO A 57 -10.21 22.17 -8.18
N ALA A 58 -10.61 21.75 -9.38
CA ALA A 58 -9.95 22.21 -10.59
C ALA A 58 -10.13 23.73 -10.71
N PRO A 59 -9.13 24.47 -11.24
CA PRO A 59 -9.27 25.89 -11.52
C PRO A 59 -10.39 26.19 -12.51
#